data_AF-A0A966VF97-F1
#
_entry.id   AF-A0A966VF97-F1
#
_cell.length_a   1.000
_cell.length_b   1.000
_cell.length_c   1.000
_cell.angle_alpha   90.00
_cell.angle_beta   90.00
_cell.angle_gamma   90.00
#
_symmetry.space_group_name_H-M   'P 1'
#
loop_
_entity.id
_entity.type
_entity.pdbx_description
1 polymer ?
#
loop_
_entity_poly.entity_id
_entity_poly.type
_entity_poly.pdbx_seq_one_letter_code
_entity_poly.pdbx_strand_id
1 'polypeptide(L)'
;MTEKKFKGISVITAGPALGHGMVIDAETLSQVVEKGNEAGQVKVLSDHSSSVSNIIGYLENFGLDGGRVRADLTLFESHEGFAYFSELISTLPGQIGFSISF
;
A
#
# COMPACT_ATOMS: atom_id res chain seq x y z
N MET A 1 19.09 -12.07 -3.86
CA MET A 1 17.81 -12.40 -3.19
C MET A 1 16.73 -11.95 -4.15
N THR A 2 15.75 -12.81 -4.41
CA THR A 2 14.77 -12.58 -5.48
C THR A 2 13.57 -11.86 -4.87
N GLU A 3 13.64 -10.53 -4.86
CA GLU A 3 12.61 -9.65 -4.34
C GLU A 3 11.23 -10.00 -4.91
N LYS A 4 10.24 -10.25 -4.04
CA LYS A 4 8.85 -10.43 -4.48
C LYS A 4 8.14 -9.09 -4.52
N LYS A 5 8.16 -8.50 -5.70
CA LYS A 5 7.60 -7.17 -6.01
C LYS A 5 6.28 -7.29 -6.77
N PHE A 6 5.25 -6.61 -6.28
CA PHE A 6 3.95 -6.47 -6.93
C PHE A 6 3.78 -5.04 -7.43
N LYS A 7 3.67 -4.88 -8.75
CA LYS A 7 3.65 -3.55 -9.36
C LYS A 7 2.26 -2.93 -9.41
N GLY A 8 2.19 -1.62 -9.25
CA GLY A 8 0.98 -0.84 -9.49
C GLY A 8 -0.21 -1.21 -8.61
N ILE A 9 0.03 -1.60 -7.36
CA ILE A 9 -1.01 -1.87 -6.37
C ILE A 9 -1.79 -0.58 -6.09
N SER A 10 -3.11 -0.67 -6.00
CA SER A 10 -3.96 0.47 -5.63
C SER A 10 -3.73 0.84 -4.16
N VAL A 11 -3.45 2.12 -3.92
CA VAL A 11 -3.20 2.68 -2.58
C VAL A 11 -4.44 3.42 -2.06
N ILE A 12 -4.91 4.40 -2.83
CA ILE A 12 -6.09 5.22 -2.48
C ILE A 12 -6.82 5.63 -3.77
N THR A 13 -8.13 5.83 -3.69
CA THR A 13 -8.99 6.14 -4.85
C THR A 13 -9.84 7.37 -4.56
N ALA A 14 -10.01 8.24 -5.55
CA ALA A 14 -10.92 9.38 -5.44
C ALA A 14 -12.35 8.93 -5.16
N GLY A 15 -13.09 9.77 -4.44
CA GLY A 15 -14.48 9.53 -4.05
C GLY A 15 -14.65 9.27 -2.55
N PRO A 16 -15.82 8.79 -2.13
CA PRO A 16 -16.12 8.61 -0.71
C PRO A 16 -15.18 7.59 -0.05
N ALA A 17 -14.52 7.98 1.03
CA ALA A 17 -13.81 7.08 1.92
C ALA A 17 -14.83 6.39 2.85
N LEU A 18 -15.30 5.23 2.42
CA LEU A 18 -16.33 4.46 3.13
C LEU A 18 -15.90 4.18 4.58
N GLY A 19 -16.78 4.50 5.53
CA GLY A 19 -16.50 4.34 6.97
C GLY A 19 -15.73 5.50 7.62
N HIS A 20 -15.24 6.48 6.83
CA HIS A 20 -14.44 7.61 7.35
C HIS A 20 -15.13 8.97 7.24
N GLY A 21 -16.32 9.06 6.65
CA GLY A 21 -17.10 10.31 6.59
C GLY A 21 -16.44 11.43 5.78
N MET A 22 -15.52 11.08 4.89
CA MET A 22 -14.75 12.04 4.08
C MET A 22 -14.75 11.64 2.60
N VAL A 23 -14.40 12.59 1.74
CA VAL A 23 -14.23 12.38 0.30
C VAL A 23 -12.76 12.59 -0.03
N ILE A 24 -12.19 11.65 -0.77
CA ILE A 24 -10.85 11.76 -1.33
C ILE A 24 -10.96 12.54 -2.64
N ASP A 25 -10.32 13.70 -2.69
CA ASP A 25 -10.27 14.57 -3.85
C ASP A 25 -8.91 14.51 -4.56
N ALA A 26 -8.78 15.26 -5.66
CA ALA A 26 -7.55 15.31 -6.44
C ALA A 26 -6.35 15.88 -5.66
N GLU A 27 -6.60 16.81 -4.72
CA GLU A 27 -5.56 17.37 -3.85
C GLU A 27 -5.04 16.29 -2.91
N THR A 28 -5.93 15.54 -2.26
CA THR A 28 -5.57 14.42 -1.36
C THR A 28 -4.75 13.38 -2.10
N LEU A 29 -5.15 12.98 -3.33
CA LEU A 29 -4.38 12.02 -4.12
C LEU A 29 -2.98 12.56 -4.46
N SER A 30 -2.87 13.84 -4.81
CA SER A 30 -1.60 14.48 -5.14
C SER A 30 -0.67 14.53 -3.93
N GLN A 31 -1.20 14.87 -2.75
CA GLN A 31 -0.47 14.87 -1.48
C GLN A 31 0.01 13.47 -1.11
N VAL A 32 -0.79 12.42 -1.32
CA VAL A 32 -0.37 11.04 -1.08
C VAL A 32 0.80 10.64 -2.00
N VAL A 33 0.78 11.05 -3.27
CA VAL A 33 1.91 10.83 -4.18
C VAL A 33 3.16 11.57 -3.72
N GLU A 34 3.03 12.85 -3.36
CA GLU A 34 4.14 13.66 -2.87
C GLU A 34 4.75 13.04 -1.61
N LYS A 35 3.93 12.76 -0.59
CA LYS A 35 4.40 12.23 0.69
C LYS A 35 4.94 10.81 0.59
N GLY A 36 4.33 9.97 -0.24
CA GLY A 36 4.83 8.62 -0.50
C GLY A 36 6.22 8.62 -1.12
N ASN A 37 6.46 9.52 -2.08
CA ASN A 37 7.77 9.63 -2.72
C ASN A 37 8.79 10.39 -1.85
N GLU A 38 8.38 11.38 -1.06
CA GLU A 38 9.24 12.08 -0.09
C GLU A 38 9.78 11.12 0.99
N ALA A 39 8.95 10.20 1.46
CA ALA A 39 9.36 9.16 2.42
C ALA A 39 10.33 8.12 1.82
N GLY A 40 10.40 8.00 0.49
CA GLY A 40 11.15 6.98 -0.23
C GLY A 40 10.50 5.59 -0.15
N GLN A 41 10.41 5.04 1.07
CA GLN A 41 9.74 3.77 1.35
C GLN A 41 8.71 3.95 2.45
N VAL A 42 7.46 3.60 2.17
CA VAL A 42 6.36 3.67 3.14
C VAL A 42 6.05 2.27 3.64
N LYS A 43 6.19 2.04 4.95
CA LYS A 43 5.92 0.74 5.57
C LYS A 43 4.47 0.30 5.35
N VAL A 44 4.29 -1.00 5.14
CA VAL A 44 2.98 -1.64 5.00
C VAL A 44 2.73 -2.54 6.19
N LEU A 45 1.59 -2.34 6.84
CA LEU A 45 1.18 -3.11 8.01
C LEU A 45 0.14 -4.17 7.61
N SER A 46 0.23 -5.36 8.22
CA SER A 46 -0.78 -6.42 8.09
C SER A 46 -2.09 -6.08 8.80
N ASP A 47 -2.05 -5.20 9.80
CA ASP A 47 -3.18 -4.73 10.59
C ASP A 47 -2.98 -3.26 11.02
N HIS A 48 -3.77 -2.78 12.00
CA HIS A 48 -3.66 -1.42 12.54
C HIS A 48 -2.69 -1.29 13.73
N SER A 49 -1.95 -2.33 14.09
CA SER A 49 -0.96 -2.27 15.18
C SER A 49 0.37 -1.72 14.67
N SER A 50 1.03 -0.92 15.51
CA SER A 50 2.32 -0.30 15.24
C SER A 50 3.53 -1.21 15.55
N SER A 51 3.30 -2.49 15.87
CA SER A 51 4.36 -3.44 16.19
C SER A 51 5.26 -3.73 14.98
N VAL A 52 6.57 -3.82 15.20
CA VAL A 52 7.54 -4.10 14.13
C VAL A 52 7.25 -5.43 13.42
N SER A 53 6.77 -6.43 14.17
CA SER A 53 6.32 -7.73 13.64
C SER A 53 5.16 -7.64 12.64
N ASN A 54 4.45 -6.51 12.59
CA ASN A 54 3.31 -6.34 11.69
C ASN A 54 3.72 -5.66 10.39
N ILE A 55 4.98 -5.25 10.26
CA ILE A 55 5.50 -4.65 9.03
C ILE A 55 5.84 -5.79 8.06
N ILE A 56 5.01 -5.95 7.03
CA ILE A 56 5.13 -7.03 6.06
C ILE A 56 5.94 -6.66 4.81
N GLY A 57 6.22 -5.37 4.64
CA GLY A 57 6.87 -4.83 3.45
C GLY A 57 6.80 -3.31 3.38
N TYR A 58 7.00 -2.78 2.18
CA TYR A 58 6.95 -1.35 1.91
C TYR A 58 6.41 -1.04 0.51
N LEU A 59 5.89 0.17 0.35
CA LEU A 59 5.50 0.76 -0.93
C LEU A 59 6.53 1.82 -1.36
N GLU A 60 6.76 1.88 -2.67
CA GLU A 60 7.56 2.91 -3.34
C GLU A 60 7.00 3.21 -4.74
N ASN A 61 7.57 4.20 -5.43
CA ASN A 61 7.16 4.61 -6.79
C ASN A 61 5.68 5.01 -6.86
N PHE A 62 5.26 5.93 -5.98
CA PHE A 62 3.87 6.39 -5.95
C PHE A 62 3.55 7.23 -7.17
N GLY A 63 2.40 6.96 -7.81
CA GLY A 63 1.96 7.68 -8.99
C GLY A 63 0.43 7.73 -9.13
N LEU A 64 -0.05 8.77 -9.81
CA LEU A 64 -1.46 8.91 -10.18
C LEU A 64 -1.79 8.07 -11.42
N ASP A 65 -2.88 7.31 -11.35
CA ASP A 65 -3.45 6.57 -12.47
C ASP A 65 -4.99 6.65 -12.40
N GLY A 66 -5.59 7.39 -13.33
CA GLY A 66 -7.05 7.40 -13.54
C GLY A 66 -7.90 7.72 -12.29
N GLY A 67 -7.48 8.66 -11.45
CA GLY A 67 -8.18 9.02 -10.22
C GLY A 67 -7.87 8.10 -9.03
N ARG A 68 -6.76 7.36 -9.10
CA ARG A 68 -6.23 6.52 -8.02
C ARG A 68 -4.74 6.80 -7.86
N VAL A 69 -4.22 6.58 -6.66
CA VAL A 69 -2.78 6.44 -6.45
C VAL A 69 -2.43 4.96 -6.51
N ARG A 70 -1.37 4.65 -7.24
CA ARG A 70 -0.74 3.33 -7.29
C ARG A 70 0.71 3.41 -6.82
N ALA A 71 1.21 2.30 -6.30
CA ALA A 71 2.60 2.14 -5.90
C ALA A 71 3.05 0.68 -6.08
N ASP A 72 4.34 0.45 -6.06
CA ASP A 72 4.92 -0.89 -6.08
C ASP A 72 5.11 -1.40 -4.66
N LEU A 73 4.59 -2.60 -4.38
CA LEU A 73 4.73 -3.28 -3.10
C LEU A 73 5.86 -4.29 -3.14
N THR A 74 6.80 -4.16 -2.21
CA THR A 74 7.80 -5.19 -1.92
C THR A 74 7.53 -5.81 -0.56
N LEU A 75 7.36 -7.14 -0.52
CA LEU A 75 7.24 -7.89 0.73
C LEU A 75 8.61 -8.28 1.28
N PHE A 76 8.75 -8.31 2.60
CA PHE A 76 9.95 -8.83 3.26
C PHE A 76 9.94 -10.36 3.25
N GLU A 77 10.89 -10.96 2.53
CA GLU A 77 11.06 -12.43 2.45
C GLU A 77 11.29 -13.09 3.82
N SER A 78 11.91 -12.37 4.76
CA SER A 78 12.18 -12.86 6.12
C SER A 78 10.97 -12.82 7.06
N HIS A 79 9.87 -12.17 6.65
CA HIS A 79 8.67 -12.10 7.46
C HIS A 79 7.96 -13.46 7.49
N GLU A 80 7.52 -13.93 8.66
CA GLU A 80 6.91 -15.25 8.83
C GLU A 80 5.67 -15.46 7.93
N GLY A 81 4.90 -14.40 7.72
CA GLY A 81 3.73 -14.37 6.84
C GLY A 81 4.04 -14.20 5.34
N PHE A 82 5.30 -14.17 4.89
CA PHE A 82 5.66 -13.85 3.50
C PHE A 82 4.91 -14.71 2.47
N ALA A 83 4.90 -16.03 2.67
CA ALA A 83 4.23 -16.96 1.75
C ALA A 83 2.71 -16.72 1.72
N TYR A 84 2.11 -16.54 2.90
CA TYR A 84 0.68 -16.27 3.07
C TYR A 84 0.27 -14.97 2.37
N PHE A 85 0.93 -13.85 2.64
CA PHE A 85 0.60 -12.56 2.01
C PHE A 85 0.87 -12.59 0.50
N SER A 86 1.96 -13.25 0.09
CA SER A 86 2.27 -13.44 -1.32
C SER A 86 1.16 -14.18 -2.08
N GLU A 87 0.64 -15.25 -1.49
CA GLU A 87 -0.48 -16.02 -2.05
C GLU A 87 -1.76 -15.18 -2.06
N LEU A 88 -2.08 -14.54 -0.94
CA LEU A 88 -3.29 -13.74 -0.76
C LEU A 88 -3.37 -12.62 -1.80
N ILE A 89 -2.29 -11.84 -1.96
CA ILE A 89 -2.21 -10.72 -2.94
C ILE A 89 -2.32 -11.24 -4.37
N SER A 90 -1.68 -12.38 -4.68
CA SER A 90 -1.73 -12.97 -6.03
C SER A 90 -3.10 -13.56 -6.37
N THR A 91 -3.80 -14.09 -5.36
CA THR A 91 -5.05 -14.84 -5.54
C THR A 91 -6.27 -13.92 -5.53
N LEU A 92 -6.27 -12.87 -4.73
CA LEU A 92 -7.42 -11.98 -4.52
C LEU A 92 -7.09 -10.52 -4.90
N PRO A 93 -6.68 -10.23 -6.14
CA PRO A 93 -6.33 -8.88 -6.55
C PRO A 93 -7.53 -7.94 -6.39
N GLY A 94 -7.31 -6.81 -5.73
CA GLY A 94 -8.33 -5.78 -5.52
C GLY A 94 -9.33 -6.06 -4.38
N GLN A 95 -9.21 -7.18 -3.67
CA GLN A 95 -10.04 -7.50 -2.50
C GLN A 95 -9.32 -7.21 -1.17
N ILE A 96 -8.02 -6.93 -1.22
CA ILE A 96 -7.19 -6.72 -0.04
C ILE A 96 -6.69 -5.28 -0.06
N GLY A 97 -6.99 -4.56 1.01
CA GLY A 97 -6.37 -3.27 1.32
C GLY A 97 -5.30 -3.47 2.38
N PHE A 98 -4.20 -2.74 2.26
CA PHE A 98 -3.22 -2.61 3.33
C PHE A 98 -3.26 -1.20 3.89
N SER A 99 -2.97 -1.07 5.19
CA SER A 99 -2.80 0.23 5.80
C SER A 99 -1.43 0.78 5.42
N ILE A 100 -1.42 1.93 4.73
CA ILE A 100 -0.20 2.74 4.59
C ILE A 100 -0.07 3.62 5.82
N SER A 101 1.15 3.73 6.35
CA SER A 101 1.46 4.63 7.46
C SER A 101 2.67 5.47 7.07
N PHE A 102 2.41 6.76 6.85
CA PHE A 102 3.44 7.80 6.85
C PHE A 102 4.02 7.97 8.26
#